data_AF-A0A2V6R3P8-F1
#
_entry.id   AF-A0A2V6R3P8-F1
#
_cell.length_a   1.000
_cell.length_b   1.000
_cell.length_c   1.000
_cell.angle_alpha   90.00
_cell.angle_beta   90.00
_cell.angle_gamma   90.00
#
_symmetry.space_group_name_H-M   'P 1'
#
loop_
_entity.id
_entity.type
_entity.pdbx_description
1 polymer ?
#
loop_
_entity_poly.entity_id
_entity_poly.type
_entity_poly.pdbx_seq_one_letter_code
_entity_poly.pdbx_strand_id
1 'polypeptide(L)'
;REQYRQSGMVGRVGFGTTPAIVVVDFITGLTDPRYPLGAGMDAEVLATRRLLDAGRAAGVLIVFMTVAYEPHLRDAGLFIKKAPGLRHQILGTPAVAVDERLAREPGEPLLVKKFQSSFFGTPLASILTAAGVDTCIIAGCVTSGCVRATACDAMQHGFRAILPVECVADRAPEPHWANLLDMDSKIADVVSLEETIAYLAALAAKPERAPAVEEQSAGNGRGPRPAAGPWEDGDA
;
A
#
# COMPACT_ATOMS: atom_id res chain seq x y z
N ARG A 1 -11.34 2.94 -26.43
CA ARG A 1 -9.95 2.43 -26.47
C ARG A 1 -9.15 3.04 -27.63
N GLU A 2 -9.64 3.01 -28.88
CA GLU A 2 -8.87 3.60 -30.01
C GLU A 2 -8.57 5.10 -29.84
N GLN A 3 -9.58 5.90 -29.47
CA GLN A 3 -9.38 7.32 -29.17
C GLN A 3 -8.32 7.57 -28.08
N TYR A 4 -8.28 6.73 -27.05
CA TYR A 4 -7.27 6.81 -25.97
C TYR A 4 -5.86 6.51 -26.48
N ARG A 5 -5.74 5.57 -27.42
CA ARG A 5 -4.47 5.25 -28.07
C ARG A 5 -3.99 6.41 -28.93
N GLN A 6 -4.88 6.99 -29.74
CA GLN A 6 -4.58 8.14 -30.57
C GLN A 6 -4.20 9.38 -29.76
N SER A 7 -4.77 9.54 -28.55
CA SER A 7 -4.42 10.62 -27.63
C SER A 7 -3.20 10.34 -26.75
N GLY A 8 -2.48 9.22 -26.95
CA GLY A 8 -1.29 8.88 -26.17
C GLY A 8 -1.54 8.54 -24.70
N MET A 9 -2.78 8.20 -24.31
CA MET A 9 -3.14 7.96 -22.91
C MET A 9 -2.82 6.52 -22.43
N VAL A 10 -2.66 5.55 -23.33
CA VAL A 10 -2.44 4.12 -22.99
C VAL A 10 -0.95 3.74 -22.84
N GLY A 11 -0.14 4.64 -22.28
CA GLY A 11 1.25 4.35 -21.95
C GLY A 11 1.35 3.28 -20.85
N ARG A 12 2.51 2.62 -20.76
CA ARG A 12 2.82 1.71 -19.65
C ARG A 12 3.86 2.35 -18.74
N VAL A 13 3.56 2.39 -17.46
CA VAL A 13 4.55 2.80 -16.45
C VAL A 13 5.55 1.66 -16.22
N GLY A 14 5.08 0.42 -16.24
CA GLY A 14 5.88 -0.78 -15.97
C GLY A 14 6.33 -0.91 -14.52
N PHE A 15 6.79 -2.11 -14.17
CA PHE A 15 7.34 -2.40 -12.84
C PHE A 15 8.70 -1.73 -12.62
N GLY A 16 8.97 -1.33 -11.37
CA GLY A 16 10.27 -0.88 -10.89
C GLY A 16 11.10 -2.01 -10.28
N THR A 17 11.97 -1.65 -9.34
CA THR A 17 12.95 -2.56 -8.71
C THR A 17 12.70 -2.83 -7.23
N THR A 18 11.92 -1.98 -6.56
CA THR A 18 11.61 -2.11 -5.14
C THR A 18 10.09 -2.01 -4.96
N PRO A 19 9.34 -3.11 -5.16
CA PRO A 19 7.90 -3.09 -5.02
C PRO A 19 7.46 -3.22 -3.55
N ALA A 20 6.24 -2.78 -3.29
CA ALA A 20 5.46 -3.14 -2.12
C ALA A 20 4.05 -3.57 -2.56
N ILE A 21 3.43 -4.47 -1.80
CA ILE A 21 2.03 -4.86 -1.97
C ILE A 21 1.18 -4.08 -0.97
N VAL A 22 0.17 -3.38 -1.45
CA VAL A 22 -0.81 -2.67 -0.62
C VAL A 22 -2.18 -3.35 -0.78
N VAL A 23 -2.65 -3.98 0.30
CA VAL A 23 -3.95 -4.66 0.34
C VAL A 23 -5.01 -3.70 0.88
N VAL A 24 -5.89 -3.23 0.00
CA VAL A 24 -6.90 -2.21 0.29
C VAL A 24 -8.20 -2.86 0.77
N ASP A 25 -8.50 -2.75 2.06
CA ASP A 25 -9.80 -3.07 2.65
C ASP A 25 -10.38 -4.46 2.36
N PHE A 26 -9.56 -5.50 2.14
CA PHE A 26 -10.06 -6.88 2.24
C PHE A 26 -10.25 -7.25 3.71
N ILE A 27 -11.32 -6.69 4.27
CA ILE A 27 -11.75 -6.82 5.65
C ILE A 27 -13.13 -7.44 5.68
N THR A 28 -13.46 -8.15 6.77
CA THR A 28 -14.71 -8.92 6.92
C THR A 28 -15.95 -8.12 6.55
N GLY A 29 -16.04 -6.85 6.96
CA GLY A 29 -17.20 -6.00 6.69
C GLY A 29 -17.45 -5.68 5.21
N LEU A 30 -16.46 -5.94 4.34
CA LEU A 30 -16.54 -5.78 2.89
C LEU A 30 -16.51 -7.09 2.11
N THR A 31 -15.95 -8.17 2.67
CA THR A 31 -15.84 -9.48 2.01
C THR A 31 -16.93 -10.48 2.43
N ASP A 32 -17.68 -10.19 3.48
CA ASP A 32 -18.77 -11.05 3.97
C ASP A 32 -20.14 -10.42 3.67
N PRO A 33 -20.96 -11.03 2.78
CA PRO A 33 -22.28 -10.54 2.39
C PRO A 33 -23.28 -10.36 3.54
N ARG A 34 -22.99 -10.87 4.75
CA ARG A 34 -23.80 -10.63 5.95
C ARG A 34 -23.71 -9.18 6.44
N TYR A 35 -22.68 -8.44 6.05
CA TYR A 35 -22.53 -7.01 6.36
C TYR A 35 -23.16 -6.13 5.27
N PRO A 36 -23.69 -4.94 5.61
CA PRO A 36 -24.37 -4.08 4.62
C PRO A 36 -23.50 -3.61 3.44
N LEU A 37 -22.17 -3.55 3.61
CA LEU A 37 -21.23 -3.20 2.55
C LEU A 37 -20.54 -4.42 1.92
N GLY A 38 -20.79 -5.60 2.47
CA GLY A 38 -20.17 -6.85 2.07
C GLY A 38 -20.65 -7.34 0.70
N ALA A 39 -19.75 -7.96 -0.05
CA ALA A 39 -20.09 -8.69 -1.28
C ALA A 39 -19.25 -9.97 -1.40
N GLY A 40 -19.70 -10.91 -2.24
CA GLY A 40 -18.94 -12.11 -2.55
C GLY A 40 -17.72 -11.74 -3.39
N MET A 41 -16.52 -11.91 -2.82
CA MET A 41 -15.23 -11.57 -3.42
C MET A 41 -14.21 -12.70 -3.23
N ASP A 42 -14.71 -13.94 -3.12
CA ASP A 42 -13.92 -15.10 -2.75
C ASP A 42 -12.76 -15.36 -3.72
N ALA A 43 -13.02 -15.23 -5.03
CA ALA A 43 -12.01 -15.45 -6.06
C ALA A 43 -10.87 -14.44 -5.93
N GLU A 44 -11.18 -13.16 -5.72
CA GLU A 44 -10.22 -12.07 -5.62
C GLU A 44 -9.42 -12.11 -4.32
N VAL A 45 -10.06 -12.51 -3.22
CA VAL A 45 -9.38 -12.74 -1.93
C VAL A 45 -8.38 -13.90 -2.07
N LEU A 46 -8.78 -15.01 -2.70
CA LEU A 46 -7.89 -16.16 -2.91
C LEU A 46 -6.77 -15.86 -3.93
N ALA A 47 -7.06 -15.11 -4.99
CA ALA A 47 -6.04 -14.61 -5.91
C ALA A 47 -5.04 -13.70 -5.19
N THR A 48 -5.52 -12.83 -4.31
CA THR A 48 -4.68 -11.98 -3.47
C THR A 48 -3.83 -12.79 -2.50
N ARG A 49 -4.33 -13.91 -1.95
CA ARG A 49 -3.48 -14.82 -1.15
C ARG A 49 -2.28 -15.32 -1.96
N ARG A 50 -2.48 -15.73 -3.21
CA ARG A 50 -1.39 -16.16 -4.10
C ARG A 50 -0.38 -15.04 -4.37
N LEU A 51 -0.86 -13.81 -4.55
CA LEU A 51 0.00 -12.62 -4.68
C LEU A 51 0.84 -12.41 -3.41
N LEU A 52 0.23 -12.53 -2.24
CA LEU A 52 0.91 -12.37 -0.95
C LEU A 52 1.97 -13.46 -0.75
N ASP A 53 1.68 -14.72 -1.12
CA ASP A 53 2.66 -15.81 -1.08
C ASP A 53 3.91 -15.48 -1.92
N ALA A 54 3.71 -15.02 -3.15
CA ALA A 54 4.81 -14.60 -4.02
C ALA A 54 5.56 -13.38 -3.45
N GLY A 55 4.84 -12.41 -2.89
CA GLY A 55 5.44 -11.23 -2.26
C GLY A 55 6.33 -11.58 -1.07
N ARG A 56 5.86 -12.47 -0.18
CA ARG A 56 6.63 -12.95 0.96
C ARG A 56 7.86 -13.71 0.54
N ALA A 57 7.73 -14.60 -0.45
CA ALA A 57 8.88 -15.31 -1.01
C ALA A 57 9.93 -14.36 -1.62
N ALA A 58 9.51 -13.20 -2.13
CA ALA A 58 10.38 -12.14 -2.64
C ALA A 58 10.85 -11.13 -1.58
N GLY A 59 10.43 -11.27 -0.32
CA GLY A 59 10.83 -10.37 0.78
C GLY A 59 10.34 -8.94 0.62
N VAL A 60 9.26 -8.70 -0.15
CA VAL A 60 8.76 -7.35 -0.41
C VAL A 60 7.91 -6.84 0.76
N LEU A 61 7.86 -5.52 0.94
CA LEU A 61 7.00 -4.92 1.95
C LEU A 61 5.51 -5.17 1.61
N ILE A 62 4.76 -5.68 2.58
CA ILE A 62 3.31 -5.92 2.46
C ILE A 62 2.58 -5.10 3.51
N VAL A 63 1.70 -4.19 3.08
CA VAL A 63 0.92 -3.30 3.93
C VAL A 63 -0.57 -3.57 3.75
N PHE A 64 -1.28 -3.82 4.85
CA PHE A 64 -2.72 -3.98 4.88
C PHE A 64 -3.38 -2.68 5.29
N MET A 65 -4.54 -2.41 4.70
CA MET A 65 -5.36 -1.25 5.00
C MET A 65 -6.72 -1.71 5.51
N THR A 66 -7.24 -1.00 6.51
CA THR A 66 -8.61 -1.17 6.99
C THR A 66 -9.29 0.18 7.12
N VAL A 67 -10.48 0.31 6.53
CA VAL A 67 -11.37 1.42 6.83
C VAL A 67 -12.09 1.15 8.15
N ALA A 68 -11.87 2.02 9.13
CA ALA A 68 -12.47 1.89 10.46
C ALA A 68 -12.63 3.26 11.14
N TYR A 69 -13.69 3.40 11.93
CA TYR A 69 -14.06 4.63 12.63
C TYR A 69 -14.12 4.42 14.14
N GLU A 70 -13.96 5.50 14.89
CA GLU A 70 -14.26 5.51 16.31
C GLU A 70 -15.76 5.24 16.54
N PRO A 71 -16.17 4.60 17.66
CA PRO A 71 -17.58 4.33 17.95
C PRO A 71 -18.48 5.58 17.89
N HIS A 72 -17.94 6.75 18.20
CA HIS A 72 -18.65 8.02 18.15
C HIS A 72 -18.71 8.67 16.75
N LEU A 73 -18.05 8.09 15.74
CA LEU A 73 -18.08 8.47 14.31
C LEU A 73 -17.69 9.93 13.99
N ARG A 74 -16.97 10.60 14.89
CA ARG A 74 -16.57 12.02 14.70
C ARG A 74 -15.43 12.16 13.68
N ASP A 75 -14.70 11.08 13.47
CA ASP A 75 -13.60 10.91 12.53
C ASP A 75 -14.08 10.46 11.12
N ALA A 76 -15.39 10.28 10.91
CA ALA A 76 -15.93 9.74 9.67
C ALA A 76 -16.28 10.77 8.58
N GLY A 77 -16.34 12.06 8.95
CA GLY A 77 -16.54 13.18 8.01
C GLY A 77 -17.79 13.05 7.13
N LEU A 78 -17.71 13.57 5.89
CA LEU A 78 -18.81 13.51 4.92
C LEU A 78 -18.99 12.12 4.29
N PHE A 79 -17.97 11.26 4.35
CA PHE A 79 -18.00 9.97 3.66
C PHE A 79 -19.09 9.06 4.21
N ILE A 80 -19.25 9.01 5.53
CA ILE A 80 -20.33 8.25 6.19
C ILE A 80 -21.73 8.79 5.90
N LYS A 81 -21.86 10.09 5.58
CA LYS A 81 -23.13 10.68 5.12
C LYS A 81 -23.47 10.20 3.71
N LYS A 82 -22.47 10.08 2.84
CA LYS A 82 -22.64 9.60 1.46
C LYS A 82 -22.81 8.08 1.38
N ALA A 83 -22.12 7.33 2.24
CA ALA A 83 -22.16 5.88 2.33
C ALA A 83 -22.50 5.44 3.78
N PRO A 84 -23.79 5.50 4.18
CA PRO A 84 -24.26 5.11 5.51
C PRO A 84 -23.81 3.75 6.03
N GLY A 85 -23.59 2.78 5.15
CA GLY A 85 -23.12 1.43 5.53
C GLY A 85 -21.77 1.43 6.25
N LEU A 86 -20.97 2.49 6.10
CA LEU A 86 -19.70 2.66 6.80
C LEU A 86 -19.85 2.74 8.32
N ARG A 87 -21.08 2.97 8.84
CA ARG A 87 -21.39 2.91 10.27
C ARG A 87 -21.12 1.55 10.91
N HIS A 88 -20.95 0.50 10.12
CA HIS A 88 -20.61 -0.83 10.62
C HIS A 88 -19.10 -1.06 10.74
N GLN A 89 -18.28 -0.18 10.18
CA GLN A 89 -16.82 -0.26 10.21
C GLN A 89 -16.26 0.38 11.47
N ILE A 90 -16.55 -0.20 12.65
CA ILE A 90 -16.16 0.35 13.95
C ILE A 90 -14.87 -0.34 14.45
N LEU A 91 -13.94 0.46 14.96
CA LEU A 91 -12.71 -0.03 15.59
C LEU A 91 -13.01 -1.05 16.70
N GLY A 92 -12.21 -2.11 16.75
CA GLY A 92 -12.37 -3.20 17.72
C GLY A 92 -13.46 -4.22 17.38
N THR A 93 -14.16 -4.09 16.25
CA THR A 93 -15.17 -5.06 15.82
C THR A 93 -14.63 -6.02 14.75
N PRO A 94 -15.24 -7.22 14.59
CA PRO A 94 -14.85 -8.15 13.51
C PRO A 94 -14.98 -7.56 12.10
N ALA A 95 -15.86 -6.57 11.90
CA ALA A 95 -16.10 -5.94 10.61
C ALA A 95 -14.87 -5.25 10.01
N VAL A 96 -13.91 -4.85 10.86
CA VAL A 96 -12.69 -4.14 10.44
C VAL A 96 -11.44 -5.01 10.49
N ALA A 97 -11.59 -6.30 10.85
CA ALA A 97 -10.52 -7.28 10.81
C ALA A 97 -10.23 -7.66 9.35
N VAL A 98 -8.95 -7.85 9.03
CA VAL A 98 -8.51 -8.39 7.73
C VAL A 98 -9.11 -9.77 7.55
N ASP A 99 -9.57 -10.07 6.33
CA ASP A 99 -10.10 -11.39 5.98
C ASP A 99 -9.05 -12.48 6.26
N GLU A 100 -9.41 -13.46 7.10
CA GLU A 100 -8.50 -14.49 7.58
C GLU A 100 -7.90 -15.33 6.45
N ARG A 101 -8.57 -15.44 5.30
CA ARG A 101 -8.08 -16.16 4.12
C ARG A 101 -6.82 -15.56 3.53
N LEU A 102 -6.57 -14.27 3.78
CA LEU A 102 -5.33 -13.61 3.38
C LEU A 102 -4.15 -14.01 4.26
N ALA A 103 -4.41 -14.58 5.44
CA ALA A 103 -3.44 -15.05 6.43
C ALA A 103 -2.28 -14.05 6.60
N ARG A 104 -2.64 -12.86 7.09
CA ARG A 104 -1.70 -11.77 7.43
C ARG A 104 -0.72 -12.25 8.51
N GLU A 105 0.56 -11.97 8.33
CA GLU A 105 1.64 -12.41 9.21
C GLU A 105 2.00 -11.37 10.29
N PRO A 106 2.54 -11.80 11.46
CA PRO A 106 3.09 -10.91 12.47
C PRO A 106 4.33 -10.16 11.93
N GLY A 107 4.14 -8.93 11.47
CA GLY A 107 5.19 -8.11 10.85
C GLY A 107 4.67 -7.28 9.68
N GLU A 108 3.57 -7.72 9.06
CA GLU A 108 2.89 -6.99 8.00
C GLU A 108 2.04 -5.86 8.61
N PRO A 109 2.38 -4.57 8.37
CA PRO A 109 1.66 -3.45 8.98
C PRO A 109 0.18 -3.44 8.58
N LEU A 110 -0.69 -3.13 9.54
CA LEU A 110 -2.10 -2.86 9.31
C LEU A 110 -2.39 -1.40 9.66
N LEU A 111 -2.71 -0.59 8.65
CA LEU A 111 -2.99 0.83 8.83
C LEU A 111 -4.49 1.10 8.77
N VAL A 112 -4.97 1.92 9.69
CA VAL A 112 -6.35 2.40 9.70
C VAL A 112 -6.46 3.64 8.83
N LYS A 113 -7.44 3.66 7.92
CA LYS A 113 -7.81 4.85 7.14
C LYS A 113 -9.26 5.23 7.39
N LYS A 114 -9.58 6.51 7.17
CA LYS A 114 -10.93 7.06 7.38
C LYS A 114 -11.68 7.35 6.08
N PHE A 115 -10.96 7.36 4.96
CA PHE A 115 -11.49 7.72 3.65
C PHE A 115 -11.06 6.71 2.58
N GLN A 116 -11.40 6.99 1.31
CA GLN A 116 -11.25 6.03 0.22
C GLN A 116 -9.78 5.66 -0.03
N SER A 117 -8.92 6.66 -0.27
CA SER A 117 -7.50 6.44 -0.52
C SER A 117 -6.78 5.95 0.72
N SER A 118 -5.91 4.95 0.53
CA SER A 118 -5.00 4.46 1.55
C SER A 118 -3.89 5.44 1.90
N PHE A 119 -3.66 6.49 1.10
CA PHE A 119 -2.70 7.56 1.38
C PHE A 119 -3.30 8.73 2.17
N PHE A 120 -4.59 9.02 1.95
CA PHE A 120 -5.23 10.20 2.52
C PHE A 120 -5.36 10.12 4.04
N GLY A 121 -4.57 10.93 4.75
CA GLY A 121 -4.58 10.99 6.21
C GLY A 121 -3.98 9.76 6.90
N THR A 122 -3.09 9.03 6.23
CA THR A 122 -2.38 7.86 6.78
C THR A 122 -0.85 8.02 6.62
N PRO A 123 -0.03 7.23 7.33
CA PRO A 123 1.42 7.25 7.14
C PRO A 123 1.91 6.44 5.92
N LEU A 124 1.03 5.95 5.04
CA LEU A 124 1.41 5.02 3.96
C LEU A 124 2.50 5.61 3.05
N ALA A 125 2.36 6.88 2.60
CA ALA A 125 3.36 7.53 1.77
C ALA A 125 4.75 7.53 2.44
N SER A 126 4.79 7.92 3.71
CA SER A 126 6.04 7.97 4.49
C SER A 126 6.67 6.59 4.66
N ILE A 127 5.86 5.55 4.90
CA ILE A 127 6.32 4.16 5.03
C ILE A 127 6.94 3.67 3.71
N LEU A 128 6.24 3.86 2.59
CA LEU A 128 6.72 3.42 1.28
C LEU A 128 7.99 4.17 0.87
N THR A 129 8.04 5.50 1.05
CA THR A 129 9.21 6.32 0.76
C THR A 129 10.41 5.93 1.64
N ALA A 130 10.21 5.72 2.94
CA ALA A 130 11.28 5.31 3.84
C ALA A 130 11.84 3.92 3.49
N ALA A 131 10.99 3.03 2.96
CA ALA A 131 11.40 1.71 2.47
C ALA A 131 12.02 1.73 1.05
N GLY A 132 12.15 2.91 0.43
CA GLY A 132 12.71 3.05 -0.93
C GLY A 132 11.83 2.40 -2.00
N VAL A 133 10.54 2.26 -1.76
CA VAL A 133 9.58 1.65 -2.68
C VAL A 133 9.42 2.54 -3.92
N ASP A 134 9.51 1.93 -5.10
CA ASP A 134 9.26 2.60 -6.39
C ASP A 134 7.96 2.11 -7.05
N THR A 135 7.43 0.96 -6.62
CA THR A 135 6.28 0.30 -7.23
C THR A 135 5.25 -0.09 -6.18
N CYS A 136 4.01 0.35 -6.36
CA CYS A 136 2.89 0.02 -5.49
C CYS A 136 1.97 -0.98 -6.22
N ILE A 137 2.04 -2.25 -5.84
CA ILE A 137 1.15 -3.31 -6.32
C ILE A 137 -0.11 -3.27 -5.46
N ILE A 138 -1.24 -2.91 -6.07
CA ILE A 138 -2.49 -2.62 -5.35
C ILE A 138 -3.47 -3.77 -5.59
N ALA A 139 -3.82 -4.46 -4.50
CA ALA A 139 -4.89 -5.44 -4.42
C ALA A 139 -5.98 -4.92 -3.47
N GLY A 140 -7.19 -5.46 -3.51
CA GLY A 140 -8.23 -5.09 -2.54
C GLY A 140 -9.59 -4.77 -3.13
N CYS A 141 -10.40 -4.09 -2.32
CA CYS A 141 -11.73 -3.66 -2.69
C CYS A 141 -12.07 -2.24 -2.15
N VAL A 142 -13.04 -1.52 -2.73
CA VAL A 142 -13.65 -1.82 -4.03
C VAL A 142 -12.91 -1.12 -5.18
N THR A 143 -12.88 -1.76 -6.35
CA THR A 143 -12.24 -1.26 -7.58
C THR A 143 -12.61 0.18 -7.89
N SER A 144 -13.91 0.50 -7.91
CA SER A 144 -14.42 1.84 -8.23
C SER A 144 -14.30 2.89 -7.13
N GLY A 145 -13.81 2.49 -5.95
CA GLY A 145 -13.75 3.33 -4.76
C GLY A 145 -12.34 3.40 -4.18
N CYS A 146 -12.10 2.62 -3.13
CA CYS A 146 -10.85 2.67 -2.38
C CYS A 146 -9.64 2.28 -3.24
N VAL A 147 -9.75 1.26 -4.09
CA VAL A 147 -8.66 0.85 -4.99
C VAL A 147 -8.31 1.96 -5.98
N ARG A 148 -9.30 2.54 -6.68
CA ARG A 148 -9.07 3.66 -7.60
C ARG A 148 -8.47 4.88 -6.90
N ALA A 149 -9.00 5.25 -5.73
CA ALA A 149 -8.48 6.39 -4.98
C ALA A 149 -7.02 6.16 -4.59
N THR A 150 -6.70 4.96 -4.10
CA THR A 150 -5.32 4.57 -3.75
C THR A 150 -4.40 4.54 -4.97
N ALA A 151 -4.85 4.06 -6.13
CA ALA A 151 -4.06 4.04 -7.36
C ALA A 151 -3.74 5.46 -7.85
N CYS A 152 -4.74 6.34 -7.83
CA CYS A 152 -4.57 7.75 -8.17
C CYS A 152 -3.53 8.41 -7.25
N ASP A 153 -3.66 8.22 -5.93
CA ASP A 153 -2.72 8.81 -4.97
C ASP A 153 -1.33 8.17 -5.06
N ALA A 154 -1.23 6.86 -5.32
CA ALA A 154 0.06 6.19 -5.53
C ALA A 154 0.85 6.87 -6.66
N MET A 155 0.21 7.09 -7.81
CA MET A 155 0.79 7.82 -8.93
C MET A 155 1.15 9.27 -8.56
N GLN A 156 0.26 9.99 -7.86
CA GLN A 156 0.51 11.38 -7.43
C GLN A 156 1.66 11.51 -6.44
N HIS A 157 1.90 10.48 -5.63
CA HIS A 157 3.05 10.37 -4.73
C HIS A 157 4.33 9.87 -5.42
N GLY A 158 4.30 9.59 -6.73
CA GLY A 158 5.46 9.17 -7.52
C GLY A 158 5.72 7.67 -7.55
N PHE A 159 4.81 6.84 -7.04
CA PHE A 159 4.91 5.39 -7.12
C PHE A 159 4.30 4.86 -8.42
N ARG A 160 4.91 3.82 -8.99
CA ARG A 160 4.36 3.08 -10.13
C ARG A 160 3.17 2.26 -9.65
N ALA A 161 1.94 2.66 -9.99
CA ALA A 161 0.74 1.92 -9.60
C ALA A 161 0.52 0.72 -10.53
N ILE A 162 0.47 -0.48 -9.97
CA ILE A 162 0.22 -1.74 -10.68
C ILE A 162 -0.99 -2.44 -10.06
N LEU A 163 -1.96 -2.86 -10.88
CA LEU A 163 -3.15 -3.57 -10.41
C LEU A 163 -3.21 -4.96 -11.07
N PRO A 164 -2.95 -6.04 -10.31
CA PRO A 164 -3.27 -7.39 -10.75
C PRO A 164 -4.79 -7.52 -10.80
N VAL A 165 -5.36 -7.68 -11.99
CA VAL A 165 -6.81 -7.58 -12.23
C VAL A 165 -7.61 -8.60 -11.43
N GLU A 166 -7.07 -9.79 -11.23
CA GLU A 166 -7.69 -10.86 -10.44
C GLU A 166 -7.63 -10.60 -8.93
N CYS A 167 -6.85 -9.61 -8.47
CA CYS A 167 -6.70 -9.26 -7.05
C CYS A 167 -7.50 -8.02 -6.64
N VAL A 168 -8.32 -7.47 -7.53
CA VAL A 168 -9.15 -6.29 -7.24
C VAL A 168 -10.62 -6.63 -7.44
N ALA A 169 -11.46 -6.30 -6.46
CA ALA A 169 -12.86 -6.68 -6.46
C ALA A 169 -13.78 -5.47 -6.39
N ASP A 170 -14.98 -5.59 -6.94
CA ASP A 170 -16.08 -4.67 -6.68
C ASP A 170 -17.38 -5.44 -6.46
N ARG A 171 -18.38 -4.78 -5.89
CA ARG A 171 -19.71 -5.37 -5.66
C ARG A 171 -20.57 -5.46 -6.92
N ALA A 172 -20.15 -4.79 -8.00
CA ALA A 172 -20.87 -4.75 -9.27
C ALA A 172 -19.89 -4.74 -10.45
N PRO A 173 -20.20 -5.46 -11.55
CA PRO A 173 -19.29 -5.60 -12.68
C PRO A 173 -19.10 -4.30 -13.47
N GLU A 174 -20.14 -3.45 -13.60
CA GLU A 174 -20.06 -2.25 -14.43
C GLU A 174 -19.11 -1.20 -13.83
N PRO A 175 -19.19 -0.84 -12.53
CA PRO A 175 -18.20 0.03 -11.90
C PRO A 175 -16.80 -0.58 -11.92
N HIS A 176 -16.67 -1.89 -11.73
CA HIS A 176 -15.38 -2.58 -11.77
C HIS A 176 -14.66 -2.37 -13.11
N TRP A 177 -15.28 -2.76 -14.22
CA TRP A 177 -14.67 -2.68 -15.54
C TRP A 177 -14.47 -1.24 -16.04
N ALA A 178 -15.40 -0.34 -15.73
CA ALA A 178 -15.25 1.07 -16.09
C ALA A 178 -14.02 1.69 -15.40
N ASN A 179 -13.82 1.40 -14.11
CA ASN A 179 -12.70 1.96 -13.37
C ASN A 179 -11.37 1.29 -13.71
N LEU A 180 -11.35 -0.02 -14.00
CA LEU A 180 -10.16 -0.67 -14.54
C LEU A 180 -9.72 -0.04 -15.86
N LEU A 181 -10.65 0.21 -16.79
CA LEU A 181 -10.35 0.89 -18.04
C LEU A 181 -9.76 2.28 -17.80
N ASP A 182 -10.38 3.06 -16.91
CA ASP A 182 -9.90 4.41 -16.59
C ASP A 182 -8.52 4.40 -15.94
N MET A 183 -8.27 3.44 -15.03
CA MET A 183 -6.98 3.29 -14.37
C MET A 183 -5.89 2.89 -15.36
N ASP A 184 -6.11 1.82 -16.12
CA ASP A 184 -5.18 1.27 -17.14
C ASP A 184 -4.81 2.29 -18.22
N SER A 185 -5.71 3.25 -18.47
CA SER A 185 -5.52 4.24 -19.51
C SER A 185 -4.96 5.57 -19.00
N LYS A 186 -4.71 5.76 -17.70
CA LYS A 186 -4.39 7.11 -17.18
C LYS A 186 -3.41 7.11 -16.01
N ILE A 187 -3.60 6.21 -15.05
CA ILE A 187 -3.01 6.38 -13.71
C ILE A 187 -2.35 5.11 -13.15
N ALA A 188 -2.52 3.96 -13.81
CA ALA A 188 -1.92 2.71 -13.38
C ALA A 188 -1.80 1.73 -14.55
N ASP A 189 -1.01 0.69 -14.34
CA ASP A 189 -0.88 -0.45 -15.23
C ASP A 189 -1.77 -1.58 -14.69
N VAL A 190 -2.85 -1.93 -15.40
CA VAL A 190 -3.63 -3.15 -15.10
C VAL A 190 -2.95 -4.32 -15.80
N VAL A 191 -2.63 -5.37 -15.03
CA VAL A 191 -1.87 -6.56 -15.47
C VAL A 191 -2.53 -7.82 -14.94
N SER A 192 -2.06 -8.99 -15.39
CA SER A 192 -2.48 -10.26 -14.79
C SER A 192 -1.75 -10.53 -13.47
N LEU A 193 -2.39 -11.31 -12.59
CA LEU A 193 -1.74 -11.89 -11.42
C LEU A 193 -0.51 -12.71 -11.80
N GLU A 194 -0.57 -13.51 -12.85
CA GLU A 194 0.56 -14.36 -13.26
C GLU A 194 1.77 -13.53 -13.70
N GLU A 195 1.56 -12.43 -14.43
CA GLU A 195 2.62 -11.48 -14.77
C GLU A 195 3.26 -10.88 -13.51
N THR A 196 2.44 -10.56 -12.52
CA THR A 196 2.90 -9.98 -11.24
C THR A 196 3.69 -11.00 -10.41
N ILE A 197 3.23 -12.25 -10.35
CA ILE A 197 3.95 -13.34 -9.67
C ILE A 197 5.28 -13.62 -10.38
N ALA A 198 5.30 -13.65 -11.71
CA ALA A 198 6.54 -13.84 -12.47
C ALA A 198 7.56 -12.72 -12.21
N TYR A 199 7.09 -11.47 -12.13
CA TYR A 199 7.91 -10.32 -11.74
C TYR A 199 8.50 -10.48 -10.33
N LEU A 200 7.68 -10.85 -9.33
CA LEU A 200 8.13 -11.06 -7.95
C LEU A 200 9.12 -12.22 -7.84
N ALA A 201 8.89 -13.33 -8.54
CA ALA A 201 9.82 -14.46 -8.59
C ALA A 201 11.16 -14.07 -9.21
N ALA A 202 11.15 -13.25 -10.27
CA ALA A 202 12.37 -12.75 -10.89
C ALA A 202 13.15 -11.77 -9.98
N LEU A 203 12.47 -11.06 -9.08
CA LEU A 203 13.13 -10.26 -8.04
C LEU A 203 13.79 -11.15 -6.98
N ALA A 204 13.10 -12.17 -6.49
CA ALA A 204 13.60 -13.10 -5.48
C ALA A 204 14.86 -13.86 -5.94
N ALA A 205 14.97 -14.14 -7.25
CA ALA A 205 16.11 -14.83 -7.83
C ALA A 205 17.38 -13.97 -7.98
N LYS A 206 17.29 -12.65 -7.76
CA LYS A 206 18.47 -11.77 -7.80
C LYS A 206 19.25 -11.91 -6.49
N PRO A 207 20.58 -12.06 -6.52
CA PRO A 207 21.39 -12.10 -5.31
C PRO A 207 21.17 -10.83 -4.48
N GLU A 208 21.11 -11.02 -3.17
CA GLU A 208 20.69 -10.06 -2.14
C GLU A 208 21.29 -8.65 -2.37
N ARG A 209 20.43 -7.62 -2.37
CA ARG A 209 20.88 -6.23 -2.24
C ARG A 209 21.51 -6.10 -0.85
N ALA A 210 22.80 -5.75 -0.80
CA ALA A 210 23.49 -5.46 0.46
C ALA A 210 22.65 -4.52 1.34
N PRO A 211 22.53 -4.79 2.65
CA PRO A 211 21.79 -3.92 3.54
C PRO A 211 22.36 -2.50 3.51
N ALA A 212 21.47 -1.51 3.45
CA ALA A 212 21.85 -0.12 3.58
C ALA A 212 22.32 0.14 5.02
N VAL A 213 23.61 0.48 5.12
CA VAL A 213 24.33 1.05 6.27
C VAL A 213 24.65 0.07 7.40
N GLU A 214 25.83 -0.57 7.29
CA GLU A 214 26.65 -0.81 8.48
C GLU A 214 27.16 0.54 8.98
N GLU A 215 26.69 0.94 10.16
CA GLU A 215 27.21 2.07 10.89
C GLU A 215 28.66 1.74 11.29
N GLN A 216 29.63 2.19 10.49
CA GLN A 216 31.02 2.24 10.94
C GLN A 216 31.07 3.21 12.11
N SER A 217 31.02 2.67 13.33
CA SER A 217 31.43 3.36 14.54
C SER A 217 32.92 3.65 14.44
N ALA A 218 33.29 4.71 13.72
CA ALA A 218 34.60 5.30 13.82
C ALA A 218 34.71 5.87 15.24
N GLY A 219 35.37 5.08 16.10
CA GLY A 219 35.75 5.48 17.45
C GLY A 219 36.42 6.84 17.39
N ASN A 220 35.77 7.83 18.00
CA ASN A 220 36.30 9.16 18.13
C ASN A 220 37.44 9.10 19.16
N GLY A 221 38.64 8.78 18.68
CA GLY A 221 39.87 8.78 19.46
C GLY A 221 40.12 10.18 20.00
N ARG A 222 39.76 10.41 21.27
CA ARG A 222 40.22 11.57 22.02
C ARG A 222 41.72 11.42 22.25
N GLY A 223 42.53 11.99 21.36
CA GLY A 223 43.93 12.26 21.63
C GLY A 223 44.07 13.21 22.85
N PRO A 224 45.18 13.13 23.60
CA PRO A 224 45.34 13.88 24.84
C PRO A 224 45.46 15.39 24.56
N ARG A 225 44.72 16.19 25.32
CA ARG A 225 44.86 17.65 25.34
C ARG A 225 46.26 18.04 25.83
N PRO A 226 46.98 18.96 25.18
CA PRO A 226 48.23 19.48 25.71
C PRO A 226 47.99 20.31 26.98
N ALA A 227 48.96 20.22 27.89
CA ALA A 227 48.95 20.84 29.22
C ALA A 227 48.89 22.37 29.15
N ALA A 228 48.16 22.96 30.10
CA ALA A 228 48.10 24.40 30.33
C ALA A 228 49.51 24.93 30.70
N GLY A 229 49.98 25.92 29.95
CA GLY A 229 51.14 26.73 30.31
C GLY A 229 50.75 27.85 31.30
N PRO A 230 51.67 28.31 32.16
CA PRO A 230 51.38 29.28 33.21
C PRO A 230 51.34 30.69 32.61
N TRP A 231 50.27 31.43 32.88
CA TRP A 231 50.26 32.89 32.70
C TRP A 231 50.67 33.51 34.03
N GLU A 232 51.94 33.94 34.07
CA GLU A 232 52.48 34.83 35.10
C GLU A 232 51.97 36.26 34.90
N ASP A 233 51.95 36.99 36.02
CA ASP A 233 51.48 38.36 36.22
C ASP A 233 52.15 39.42 35.34
N GLY A 234 51.45 40.55 35.14
CA GLY A 234 52.06 41.76 34.58
C GLY A 234 51.09 42.93 34.41
N ASP A 235 51.17 43.88 35.36
CA ASP A 235 50.48 45.18 35.42
C ASP A 235 50.70 46.08 34.20
N ALA A 236 49.65 46.81 33.80
CA ALA A 236 49.64 48.26 33.46
C ALA A 236 48.20 48.74 33.19
#